data_AF-A0A832V1H6-F1
#
_entry.id   AF-A0A832V1H6-F1
#
_cell.length_a   1.000
_cell.length_b   1.000
_cell.length_c   1.000
_cell.angle_alpha   90.00
_cell.angle_beta   90.00
_cell.angle_gamma   90.00
#
_symmetry.space_group_name_H-M   'P 1'
#
loop_
_entity.id
_entity.type
_entity.pdbx_description
1 polymer ?
#
loop_
_entity_poly.entity_id
_entity_poly.type
_entity_poly.pdbx_seq_one_letter_code
_entity_poly.pdbx_strand_id
1 'polypeptide(L)' 'METPKIIKGSEHETVYVTISLDEYESMKSTIEILSDPEAMEHLRKSKEDIKAGRTKSVDELLKELKR' A
#
# COMPACT_ATOMS: atom_id res chain seq x y z
N MET A 1 8.83 10.62 -6.30
CA MET A 1 8.43 11.20 -5.02
C MET A 1 8.98 12.59 -4.92
N GLU A 2 8.11 13.59 -4.81
CA GLU A 2 8.53 14.93 -4.43
C GLU A 2 8.95 14.91 -2.95
N THR A 3 9.99 15.66 -2.60
CA THR A 3 10.47 15.73 -1.21
C THR A 3 9.50 16.55 -0.36
N PRO A 4 9.08 16.08 0.84
CA PRO A 4 8.24 16.85 1.75
C PRO A 4 8.90 18.18 2.10
N LYS A 5 8.12 19.26 2.15
CA LYS A 5 8.61 20.55 2.65
C LYS A 5 8.40 20.62 4.16
N ILE A 6 9.44 21.04 4.87
CA ILE A 6 9.41 21.22 6.32
C ILE A 6 9.27 22.71 6.62
N ILE A 7 8.25 23.07 7.40
CA ILE A 7 8.03 24.42 7.91
C ILE A 7 8.43 24.40 9.39
N LYS A 8 9.55 25.03 9.72
CA LYS A 8 10.04 25.15 11.10
C LYS A 8 9.49 26.42 11.75
N GLY A 9 8.96 26.29 12.97
CA GLY A 9 8.80 27.40 13.90
C GLY A 9 10.07 27.66 14.73
N SER A 10 10.03 28.67 15.61
CA SER A 10 11.10 29.05 16.54
C SER A 10 11.46 27.96 17.57
N GLU A 11 12.55 28.11 18.35
CA GLU A 11 13.25 27.06 19.12
C GLU A 11 12.38 26.15 20.04
N HIS A 12 11.13 26.52 20.33
CA HIS A 12 10.16 25.70 21.10
C HIS A 12 8.79 25.57 20.40
N GLU A 13 8.77 25.47 19.06
CA GLU A 13 7.54 25.58 18.27
C GLU A 13 7.32 24.38 17.32
N THR A 14 6.06 23.98 17.17
CA THR A 14 5.60 22.84 16.36
C THR A 14 6.16 22.88 14.93
N VAL A 15 6.72 21.76 14.47
CA VAL A 15 7.21 21.59 13.10
C VAL A 15 6.12 20.97 12.24
N TYR A 16 5.80 21.61 11.12
CA TYR A 16 4.83 21.10 10.15
C TYR A 16 5.57 20.48 8.96
N VAL A 17 5.07 19.33 8.51
CA VAL A 17 5.53 18.67 7.28
C VAL A 17 4.38 18.65 6.30
N THR A 18 4.59 19.16 5.10
CA THR A 18 3.59 19.15 4.04
C THR A 18 3.95 18.12 2.99
N ILE A 19 2.98 17.27 2.64
CA ILE A 19 3.03 16.33 1.52
C ILE A 19 1.78 16.51 0.66
N SER A 20 1.78 15.96 -0.56
CA SER A 20 0.56 15.93 -1.37
C SER A 20 -0.49 15.06 -0.69
N LEU A 21 -1.77 15.33 -0.98
CA LEU A 21 -2.86 14.51 -0.46
C LEU A 21 -2.75 13.06 -0.94
N ASP A 22 -2.35 12.86 -2.20
CA ASP A 22 -2.13 11.53 -2.79
C ASP A 22 -1.04 10.74 -2.05
N GLU A 23 0.07 11.39 -1.68
CA GLU A 23 1.13 10.75 -0.90
C GLU A 23 0.65 10.38 0.51
N TYR A 24 -0.11 11.27 1.16
CA TYR A 24 -0.70 10.99 2.47
C TYR A 24 -1.64 9.78 2.43
N GLU A 25 -2.56 9.71 1.47
CA GLU A 25 -3.49 8.59 1.34
C GLU A 25 -2.78 7.28 0.97
N SER A 26 -1.75 7.35 0.10
CA SER A 26 -0.90 6.19 -0.23
C SER A 26 -0.18 5.63 1.00
N MET A 27 0.43 6.51 1.80
CA MET A 27 1.09 6.12 3.05
C MET A 27 0.11 5.53 4.05
N LYS A 28 -1.06 6.16 4.21
CA LYS A 28 -2.12 5.67 5.10
C LYS A 28 -2.59 4.28 4.70
N SER A 29 -2.90 4.06 3.42
CA SER A 29 -3.30 2.74 2.91
C SER A 29 -2.21 1.69 3.11
N THR A 30 -0.94 2.07 2.93
CA THR A 30 0.21 1.18 3.21
C THR A 30 0.26 0.78 4.69
N ILE A 31 0.06 1.73 5.61
CA ILE A 31 0.03 1.47 7.06
C ILE A 31 -1.14 0.55 7.42
N GLU A 32 -2.32 0.74 6.82
CA GLU A 32 -3.49 -0.11 7.03
C GLU A 32 -3.18 -1.57 6.68
N ILE A 33 -2.57 -1.84 5.51
CA ILE A 33 -2.18 -3.20 5.10
C ILE A 33 -1.09 -3.77 6.03
N LEU A 34 -0.07 -2.99 6.36
CA LEU A 34 1.01 -3.46 7.25
C LEU A 34 0.54 -3.78 8.67
N SER A 35 -0.56 -3.16 9.11
CA SER A 35 -1.13 -3.37 10.45
C SER A 35 -2.01 -4.62 10.52
N ASP A 36 -2.40 -5.21 9.39
CA ASP A 36 -3.23 -6.42 9.32
C ASP A 36 -2.37 -7.67 9.07
N PRO A 37 -2.19 -8.55 10.08
CA PRO A 37 -1.41 -9.77 9.92
C PRO A 37 -1.97 -10.75 8.87
N GLU A 38 -3.29 -10.80 8.67
CA GLU A 38 -3.92 -11.68 7.68
C GLU A 38 -3.62 -11.20 6.27
N ALA A 39 -3.76 -9.88 6.02
CA ALA A 39 -3.37 -9.27 4.76
C ALA A 39 -1.88 -9.54 4.44
N MET A 40 -1.00 -9.43 5.44
CA MET A 40 0.43 -9.70 5.27
C MET A 40 0.72 -11.16 4.94
N GLU A 41 0.03 -12.12 5.57
CA GLU A 41 0.15 -13.54 5.25
C GLU A 41 -0.37 -13.84 3.83
N HIS A 42 -1.48 -13.23 3.43
CA HIS A 42 -1.98 -13.33 2.06
C HIS A 42 -0.96 -12.82 1.04
N LEU A 43 -0.32 -11.67 1.28
CA LEU A 43 0.73 -11.14 0.41
C LEU A 43 1.92 -12.10 0.31
N ARG A 44 2.33 -12.73 1.42
CA ARG A 44 3.42 -13.73 1.44
C ARG A 44 3.06 -14.94 0.58
N LYS A 45 1.88 -15.52 0.80
CA LYS A 45 1.38 -16.67 0.04
C LYS A 45 1.22 -16.35 -1.44
N SER A 46 0.65 -15.18 -1.79
CA SER A 46 0.50 -14.77 -3.18
C SER A 46 1.84 -14.65 -3.90
N LYS A 47 2.91 -14.17 -3.22
CA LYS A 47 4.26 -14.17 -3.81
C LYS A 47 4.77 -15.58 -4.11
N GLU A 48 4.51 -16.54 -3.23
CA GLU A 48 4.86 -17.95 -3.45
C GLU A 48 4.05 -18.58 -4.58
N ASP A 49 2.75 -18.26 -4.66
CA ASP A 49 1.85 -18.72 -5.72
C ASP A 49 2.30 -18.21 -7.09
N ILE A 50 2.64 -16.92 -7.19
CA ILE A 50 3.21 -16.33 -8.42
C ILE A 50 4.49 -17.04 -8.82
N LYS A 51 5.43 -17.24 -7.87
CA LYS A 51 6.70 -17.92 -8.14
C LYS A 51 6.51 -19.37 -8.59
N ALA A 52 5.48 -20.05 -8.08
CA ALA A 52 5.15 -21.43 -8.42
C ALA A 52 4.24 -21.56 -9.66
N GLY A 53 3.86 -20.45 -10.31
CA GLY A 53 2.94 -20.46 -11.44
C GLY A 53 1.49 -20.82 -11.07
N ARG A 54 1.13 -20.76 -9.79
CA ARG A 54 -0.24 -20.98 -9.28
C ARG A 54 -1.10 -19.72 -9.47
N THR A 55 -1.17 -19.25 -10.70
CA THR A 55 -1.92 -18.05 -11.11
C THR A 55 -3.01 -18.42 -12.09
N LYS A 56 -4.07 -17.61 -12.16
CA LYS A 56 -5.08 -17.72 -13.21
C LYS A 56 -4.96 -16.53 -14.15
N SER A 57 -5.25 -16.76 -15.43
CA SER A 57 -5.42 -15.65 -16.37
C SER A 57 -6.71 -14.89 -16.07
N VAL A 58 -6.78 -13.63 -16.52
CA VAL A 58 -7.98 -12.81 -16.38
C VAL A 58 -9.18 -13.45 -17.09
N ASP A 59 -8.97 -14.05 -18.27
CA ASP A 59 -10.03 -14.70 -19.03
C ASP A 59 -10.60 -15.94 -18.32
N GLU A 60 -9.76 -16.74 -17.67
CA GLU A 60 -10.20 -17.87 -16.85
C GLU A 60 -11.03 -17.39 -15.66
N LEU A 61 -10.55 -16.37 -14.94
CA LEU A 61 -11.27 -15.79 -13.81
C LEU A 61 -12.64 -15.23 -14.22
N LEU A 62 -12.71 -14.50 -15.35
CA LEU A 62 -13.97 -13.94 -15.86
C LEU A 62 -14.98 -15.03 -16.25
N LYS A 63 -14.53 -16.20 -16.71
CA LYS A 63 -15.40 -17.34 -16.99
C LYS A 63 -15.96 -17.97 -15.72
N GLU A 64 -15.16 -18.03 -14.65
CA GLU A 64 -15.61 -18.53 -13.34
C GLU A 64 -16.66 -17.62 -12.70
N LEU A 65 -16.50 -16.29 -12.81
CA LEU A 65 -17.41 -15.31 -12.21
C LEU A 65 -18.74 -15.12 -12.97
N LYS A 66 -18.81 -15.53 -14.24
CA LYS A 66 -20.03 -15.48 -15.07
C LYS A 66 -20.94 -16.70 -14.90
N ARG A 67 -20.59 -17.60 -13.98
CA ARG A 67 -21.26 -18.88 -13.74
C ARG A 67 -22.16 -18.78 -12.51
#